data_AF-A0A2M7REQ2-F1
#
_entry.id   AF-A0A2M7REQ2-F1
#
_cell.length_a   1.000
_cell.length_b   1.000
_cell.length_c   1.000
_cell.angle_alpha   90.00
_cell.angle_beta   90.00
_cell.angle_gamma   90.00
#
_symmetry.space_group_name_H-M   'P 1'
#
loop_
_entity.id
_entity.type
_entity.pdbx_description
1 polymer ?
#
loop_
_entity_poly.entity_id
_entity_poly.type
_entity_poly.pdbx_seq_one_letter_code
_entity_poly.pdbx_strand_id
1 'polypeptide(L)'
;MKIESKQQILERQKEIEQELVDMLKETESDFTLDHIRDVIFHEEDNDDMMKVIAMFDHGGDASELSNVLELTNDAWNYFPHKALAEFPRLNKALAN
;
A
#
# COMPACT_ATOMS: atom_id res chain seq x y z
N MET A 1 6.93 17.10 -8.82
CA MET A 1 5.73 16.26 -8.57
C MET A 1 4.62 16.71 -9.52
N LYS A 2 4.13 15.82 -10.38
CA LYS A 2 2.86 16.07 -11.08
C LYS A 2 1.77 15.88 -10.03
N ILE A 3 0.86 16.83 -9.91
CA ILE A 3 -0.34 16.67 -9.09
C ILE A 3 -1.23 15.70 -9.88
N GLU A 4 -1.32 14.46 -9.41
CA GLU A 4 -2.21 13.47 -10.01
C GLU A 4 -3.64 13.87 -9.71
N SER A 5 -4.51 13.80 -10.72
CA SER A 5 -5.92 14.10 -10.51
C SER A 5 -6.53 13.05 -9.59
N LYS A 6 -7.52 13.43 -8.77
CA LYS A 6 -8.23 12.49 -7.88
C LYS A 6 -8.68 11.20 -8.58
N GLN A 7 -9.11 11.29 -9.84
CA GLN A 7 -9.47 10.12 -10.65
C GLN A 7 -8.28 9.22 -10.97
N GLN A 8 -7.10 9.78 -11.24
CA GLN A 8 -5.88 9.01 -11.49
C GLN A 8 -5.38 8.32 -10.22
N ILE A 9 -5.47 8.99 -9.07
CA ILE A 9 -5.15 8.40 -7.77
C ILE A 9 -6.06 7.20 -7.48
N LEU A 10 -7.36 7.34 -7.72
CA LEU A 10 -8.34 6.25 -7.52
C LEU A 10 -8.16 5.10 -8.53
N GLU A 11 -7.78 5.40 -9.76
CA GLU A 11 -7.48 4.39 -10.78
C GLU A 11 -6.22 3.62 -10.40
N ARG A 12 -5.15 4.33 -10.01
CA ARG A 12 -3.90 3.74 -9.55
C ARG A 12 -4.08 2.91 -8.28
N GLN A 13 -4.89 3.38 -7.33
CA GLN A 13 -5.26 2.59 -6.15
C GLN A 13 -5.89 1.25 -6.55
N LYS A 14 -6.82 1.23 -7.51
CA LYS A 14 -7.44 -0.03 -7.96
C LYS A 14 -6.45 -0.96 -8.64
N GLU A 15 -5.51 -0.43 -9.42
CA GLU A 15 -4.43 -1.24 -10.02
C GLU A 15 -3.61 -1.91 -8.92
N ILE A 16 -3.14 -1.12 -7.94
CA ILE A 16 -2.35 -1.62 -6.81
C ILE A 16 -3.13 -2.66 -6.00
N GLU A 17 -4.41 -2.42 -5.73
CA GLU A 17 -5.28 -3.38 -5.03
C GLU A 17 -5.39 -4.71 -5.77
N GLN A 18 -5.52 -4.66 -7.09
CA GLN A 18 -5.59 -5.85 -7.93
C GLN A 18 -4.26 -6.62 -7.90
N GLU A 19 -3.14 -5.91 -8.07
CA GLU A 19 -1.79 -6.49 -8.01
C GLU A 19 -1.49 -7.12 -6.64
N LEU A 20 -1.87 -6.46 -5.54
CA LEU A 20 -1.74 -7.01 -4.18
C LEU A 20 -2.55 -8.29 -4.02
N VAL A 21 -3.80 -8.30 -4.49
CA VAL A 21 -4.67 -9.48 -4.39
C VAL A 21 -4.15 -10.64 -5.22
N ASP A 22 -3.64 -10.39 -6.42
CA ASP A 22 -3.09 -11.44 -7.26
C ASP A 22 -1.77 -11.98 -6.67
N MET A 23 -0.90 -11.12 -6.15
CA MET A 23 0.31 -11.53 -5.45
C MET A 23 0.01 -12.34 -4.18
N LEU A 24 -1.00 -11.95 -3.38
CA LEU A 24 -1.44 -12.73 -2.21
C LEU A 24 -1.93 -14.14 -2.59
N LYS A 25 -2.60 -14.28 -3.76
CA LYS A 25 -3.01 -15.60 -4.26
C LYS A 25 -1.83 -16.42 -4.76
N GLU A 26 -0.89 -15.80 -5.48
CA GLU A 26 0.30 -16.48 -6.01
C GLU A 26 1.21 -16.99 -4.89
N THR A 27 1.34 -16.21 -3.83
CA THR A 27 2.13 -16.56 -2.64
C THR A 27 1.39 -17.46 -1.65
N GLU A 28 0.14 -17.86 -1.96
CA GLU A 28 -0.77 -18.60 -1.07
C GLU A 28 -0.82 -18.02 0.35
N SER A 29 -0.71 -16.68 0.47
CA SER A 29 -0.66 -16.00 1.75
C SER A 29 -2.00 -16.09 2.49
N ASP A 30 -1.96 -16.33 3.80
CA ASP A 30 -3.14 -16.26 4.68
C ASP A 30 -3.67 -14.83 4.85
N PHE A 31 -2.90 -13.83 4.43
CA PHE A 31 -3.27 -12.42 4.53
C PHE A 31 -4.19 -12.00 3.38
N THR A 32 -4.91 -10.91 3.62
CA THR A 32 -5.84 -10.32 2.65
C THR A 32 -5.49 -8.85 2.44
N LEU A 33 -5.99 -8.28 1.36
CA LEU A 33 -5.87 -6.84 1.10
C LEU A 33 -6.38 -5.99 2.29
N ASP A 34 -7.38 -6.49 3.03
CA ASP A 34 -7.92 -5.80 4.20
C ASP A 34 -6.89 -5.70 5.34
N HIS A 35 -6.13 -6.76 5.59
CA HIS A 35 -5.03 -6.74 6.58
C HIS A 35 -3.95 -5.73 6.20
N ILE A 36 -3.59 -5.64 4.92
CA ILE A 36 -2.59 -4.68 4.43
C ILE A 36 -3.11 -3.25 4.58
N ARG A 37 -4.36 -2.99 4.20
CA ARG A 37 -5.01 -1.69 4.39
C ARG A 37 -5.08 -1.32 5.86
N ASP A 38 -5.35 -2.27 6.75
CA ASP A 38 -5.44 -2.00 8.18
C ASP A 38 -4.07 -1.62 8.77
N VAL A 39 -2.99 -2.31 8.38
CA VAL A 39 -1.62 -1.96 8.78
C VAL A 39 -1.23 -0.57 8.28
N ILE A 40 -1.48 -0.27 7.01
CA ILE A 40 -1.16 1.04 6.44
C ILE A 40 -2.02 2.13 7.09
N PHE A 41 -3.31 1.88 7.28
CA PHE A 41 -4.18 2.85 7.91
C PHE A 41 -3.77 3.12 9.35
N HIS A 42 -3.43 2.08 10.13
CA HIS A 42 -3.02 2.20 11.52
C HIS A 42 -1.51 2.37 11.71
N GLU A 43 -0.76 2.78 10.68
CA GLU A 43 0.68 3.03 10.81
C GLU A 43 0.98 3.94 12.02
N GLU A 44 1.92 3.52 12.86
CA GLU A 44 2.51 4.35 13.91
C GLU A 44 3.86 4.90 13.43
N ASP A 45 4.61 4.09 12.67
CA ASP A 45 5.93 4.44 12.15
C ASP A 45 6.32 3.64 10.88
N ASN A 46 7.43 4.02 10.24
CA ASN A 46 7.92 3.37 9.02
C ASN A 46 8.28 1.88 9.21
N ASP A 47 8.40 1.40 10.44
CA ASP A 47 8.60 -0.03 10.71
C ASP A 47 7.34 -0.85 10.38
N ASP A 48 6.15 -0.24 10.36
CA ASP A 48 4.91 -0.89 9.92
C ASP A 48 4.95 -1.28 8.44
N MET A 49 5.74 -0.57 7.62
CA MET A 49 5.97 -0.96 6.23
C MET A 49 6.66 -2.33 6.13
N MET A 50 7.56 -2.65 7.07
CA MET A 50 8.21 -3.96 7.14
C MET A 50 7.22 -5.06 7.52
N LYS A 51 6.17 -4.75 8.29
CA LYS A 51 5.09 -5.71 8.57
C LYS A 51 4.32 -6.06 7.32
N VAL A 52 4.05 -5.08 6.44
CA VAL A 52 3.40 -5.33 5.14
C VAL A 52 4.29 -6.22 4.26
N ILE A 53 5.59 -5.91 4.15
CA ILE A 53 6.54 -6.74 3.38
C ILE A 53 6.57 -8.17 3.92
N ALA A 54 6.57 -8.35 5.25
CA ALA A 54 6.55 -9.66 5.87
C ALA A 54 5.27 -10.48 5.63
N MET A 55 4.13 -9.83 5.30
CA MET A 55 2.90 -10.55 4.92
C MET A 55 3.02 -11.25 3.56
N PHE A 56 3.97 -10.79 2.73
CA PHE A 56 4.29 -11.39 1.44
C PHE A 56 5.53 -12.28 1.47
N ASP A 57 6.33 -12.23 2.53
CA ASP A 57 7.52 -13.07 2.69
C ASP A 57 7.14 -14.49 3.11
N HIS A 58 7.00 -15.38 2.12
CA HIS A 58 6.80 -16.81 2.32
C HIS A 58 8.11 -17.62 2.32
N GLY A 59 9.28 -16.96 2.44
CA GLY A 59 10.59 -17.61 2.35
C GLY A 59 10.98 -18.03 0.93
N GLY A 60 10.43 -17.35 -0.08
CA GLY A 60 10.61 -17.58 -1.51
C GLY A 60 11.89 -16.99 -2.12
N ASP A 61 11.90 -16.88 -3.46
CA ASP A 61 13.07 -16.43 -4.22
C ASP A 61 13.27 -14.91 -4.10
N ALA A 62 14.51 -14.43 -4.04
CA ALA A 62 14.83 -13.00 -3.87
C ALA A 62 14.24 -12.10 -4.98
N SER A 63 13.88 -12.69 -6.12
CA SER A 63 13.18 -12.04 -7.23
C SER A 63 11.77 -11.56 -6.84
N GLU A 64 11.08 -12.29 -5.96
CA GLU A 64 9.73 -11.97 -5.47
C GLU A 64 9.78 -10.76 -4.52
N LEU A 65 10.84 -10.66 -3.72
CA LEU A 65 11.08 -9.56 -2.79
C LEU A 65 11.11 -8.19 -3.48
N SER A 66 11.62 -8.11 -4.71
CA SER A 66 11.71 -6.83 -5.44
C SER A 66 10.33 -6.34 -5.88
N ASN A 67 9.48 -7.24 -6.35
CA ASN A 67 8.09 -6.93 -6.70
C ASN A 67 7.27 -6.57 -5.45
N VAL A 68 7.48 -7.29 -4.35
CA VAL A 68 6.83 -7.00 -3.05
C VAL A 68 7.21 -5.60 -2.55
N LEU A 69 8.48 -5.23 -2.63
CA LEU A 69 8.96 -3.92 -2.19
C LEU A 69 8.35 -2.78 -3.03
N GLU A 70 8.32 -2.94 -4.35
CA GLU A 70 7.72 -1.95 -5.25
C GLU A 70 6.22 -1.79 -4.95
N LEU A 71 5.51 -2.91 -4.87
CA LEU A 71 4.07 -2.92 -4.63
C LEU A 71 3.70 -2.42 -3.23
N THR A 72 4.49 -2.77 -2.21
CA THR A 72 4.31 -2.25 -0.85
C THR A 72 4.56 -0.75 -0.82
N ASN A 73 5.59 -0.26 -1.49
CA ASN A 73 5.86 1.18 -1.57
C ASN A 73 4.73 1.92 -2.31
N ASP A 74 4.19 1.36 -3.39
CA ASP A 74 3.04 1.92 -4.08
C ASP A 74 1.80 1.94 -3.19
N ALA A 75 1.48 0.83 -2.52
CA ALA A 75 0.39 0.78 -1.53
C ALA A 75 0.59 1.84 -0.43
N TRP A 76 1.80 1.97 0.09
CA TRP A 76 2.17 2.97 1.10
C TRP A 76 2.01 4.41 0.59
N ASN A 77 2.24 4.69 -0.68
CA ASN A 77 2.10 6.05 -1.19
C ASN A 77 0.65 6.41 -1.57
N TYR A 78 -0.14 5.44 -2.02
CA TYR A 78 -1.48 5.68 -2.53
C TYR A 78 -2.58 5.43 -1.49
N PHE A 79 -2.37 4.58 -0.49
CA PHE A 79 -3.42 4.25 0.49
C PHE A 79 -3.55 5.32 1.58
N PRO A 80 -4.74 5.45 2.19
CA PRO A 80 -4.95 6.40 3.26
C PRO A 80 -4.26 5.96 4.55
N HIS A 81 -3.54 6.88 5.18
CA HIS A 81 -2.92 6.71 6.49
C HIS A 81 -3.71 7.48 7.55
N LYS A 82 -3.94 6.89 8.72
CA LYS A 82 -4.63 7.56 9.83
C LYS A 82 -3.85 8.79 10.30
N ALA A 83 -2.53 8.69 10.38
CA ALA A 83 -1.67 9.81 10.73
C ALA A 83 -1.89 11.01 9.79
N LEU A 84 -2.03 10.77 8.47
CA LEU A 84 -2.30 11.82 7.48
C LEU A 84 -3.74 12.34 7.53
N ALA A 85 -4.71 11.51 7.94
CA ALA A 85 -6.09 11.93 8.14
C ALA A 85 -6.23 12.97 9.27
N GLU A 86 -5.34 12.92 10.27
CA GLU A 86 -5.27 13.90 11.37
C GLU A 86 -4.59 15.22 10.97
N PHE A 87 -3.95 15.31 9.80
CA PHE A 87 -3.34 16.53 9.25
C PHE A 87 -4.12 17.10 8.04
N PRO A 88 -5.26 17.80 8.27
CA PRO A 88 -6.12 18.34 7.21
C PRO A 88 -5.46 19.41 6.31
N ARG A 89 -4.25 19.89 6.66
CA ARG A 89 -3.52 20.88 5.84
C ARG A 89 -2.94 20.28 4.55
N LEU A 90 -2.70 18.97 4.48
CA LEU A 90 -2.27 18.28 3.25
C LEU A 90 -3.47 17.87 2.37
N ASN A 91 -4.62 17.56 2.97
CA ASN A 91 -5.85 17.27 2.23
C ASN A 91 -6.38 18.43 1.38
N LYS A 92 -6.02 19.69 1.72
CA LYS A 92 -6.45 20.86 0.95
C LYS A 92 -5.80 20.97 -0.43
N ALA A 93 -4.64 20.34 -0.64
CA ALA A 93 -3.96 20.32 -1.95
C ALA A 93 -4.60 19.33 -2.95
N LEU A 94 -5.44 18.40 -2.48
CA LEU A 94 -6.23 17.49 -3.32
C LEU A 94 -7.71 17.90 -3.44
N ALA A 95 -8.09 19.01 -2.78
CA ALA A 95 -9.48 19.47 -2.67
C ALA A 95 -9.75 20.82 -3.36
N ASN A 96 -8.79 21.39 -4.11
CA ASN A 96 -9.02 22.55 -4.98
C ASN A 96 -8.48 22.32 -6.38
#